data_AF-A0A2R8BCE2-F1
#
_entry.id   AF-A0A2R8BCE2-F1
#
_cell.length_a   1.000
_cell.length_b   1.000
_cell.length_c   1.000
_cell.angle_alpha   90.00
_cell.angle_beta   90.00
_cell.angle_gamma   90.00
#
_symmetry.space_group_name_H-M   'P 1'
#
loop_
_entity.id
_entity.type
_entity.pdbx_description
1 polymer ?
#
loop_
_entity_poly.entity_id
_entity_poly.type
_entity_poly.pdbx_seq_one_letter_code
_entity_poly.pdbx_strand_id
1 'polypeptide(L)' 'MIELLRLLSLYYACDNTAAQRMLTADEIASCTGHYAAIKSHFADTDTPDRMAGYKRFKIWETENAELVVQLRKGRRL' A
#
# COMPACT_ATOMS: atom_id res chain seq x y z
N MET A 1 5.06 12.35 -3.93
CA MET A 1 5.83 11.61 -2.90
C MET A 1 5.15 11.57 -1.53
N ILE A 2 4.80 12.71 -0.90
CA ILE A 2 4.14 12.72 0.43
C ILE A 2 2.83 11.92 0.45
N GLU A 3 2.04 12.03 -0.61
CA GLU A 3 0.77 11.29 -0.75
C GLU A 3 0.96 9.77 -0.79
N LEU A 4 1.93 9.29 -1.58
CA LEU A 4 2.26 7.86 -1.64
C LEU A 4 2.67 7.33 -0.26
N LEU A 5 3.52 8.05 0.47
CA LEU A 5 3.94 7.63 1.81
C LEU A 5 2.76 7.53 2.78
N ARG A 6 1.81 8.47 2.72
CA ARG A 6 0.58 8.41 3.52
C ARG A 6 -0.27 7.18 3.17
N LEU A 7 -0.47 6.92 1.88
CA LEU A 7 -1.21 5.74 1.42
C LEU A 7 -0.54 4.44 1.88
N LEU A 8 0.79 4.37 1.80
CA LEU A 8 1.57 3.22 2.26
C LEU A 8 1.46 3.03 3.77
N SER A 9 1.58 4.09 4.57
CA SER A 9 1.40 4.01 6.02
C SER A 9 0.02 3.46 6.40
N LEU A 10 -1.04 3.91 5.73
CA LEU A 10 -2.40 3.42 5.97
C LEU A 10 -2.58 1.97 5.52
N TYR A 11 -2.06 1.62 4.34
CA TYR A 11 -2.11 0.25 3.81
C TYR A 11 -1.35 -0.75 4.72
N TYR A 12 -0.13 -0.43 5.17
CA TYR A 12 0.59 -1.34 6.06
C TYR A 12 0.00 -1.38 7.48
N ALA A 13 -0.65 -0.31 7.94
CA ALA A 13 -1.43 -0.36 9.19
C ALA A 13 -2.63 -1.32 9.07
N CYS A 14 -3.29 -1.34 7.90
CA CYS A 14 -4.32 -2.33 7.59
C CYS A 14 -3.79 -3.76 7.65
N ASP A 15 -2.66 -4.05 7.00
CA ASP A 15 -2.04 -5.38 7.03
C ASP A 15 -1.72 -5.82 8.47
N ASN A 16 -1.17 -4.92 9.29
CA ASN A 16 -0.89 -5.20 10.69
C ASN A 16 -2.15 -5.49 11.51
N THR A 17 -3.21 -4.72 11.27
CA THR A 17 -4.49 -4.89 11.98
C THR A 17 -5.13 -6.22 11.60
N ALA A 18 -5.11 -6.57 10.31
CA ALA A 18 -5.60 -7.85 9.80
C ALA A 18 -4.82 -9.05 10.34
N ALA A 19 -3.52 -8.89 10.61
CA ALA A 19 -2.69 -9.93 11.23
C ALA A 19 -3.04 -10.18 12.72
N GLN A 20 -3.66 -9.20 13.39
CA GLN A 20 -4.01 -9.28 14.82
C GLN A 20 -5.47 -9.65 15.04
N ARG A 21 -6.37 -9.21 14.17
CA ARG A 21 -7.81 -9.49 14.28
C ARG A 21 -8.49 -9.44 12.92
N MET A 22 -9.70 -10.01 12.86
CA MET A 22 -10.58 -9.78 11.73
C MET A 22 -10.92 -8.29 11.60
N LEU A 23 -10.90 -7.80 10.36
CA LEU A 23 -11.32 -6.46 10.00
C LEU A 23 -12.85 -6.43 9.84
N THR A 24 -13.46 -5.29 10.17
CA THR A 24 -14.86 -5.04 9.83
C THR A 24 -15.01 -4.79 8.32
N ALA A 25 -16.24 -4.84 7.81
CA ALA A 25 -16.50 -4.56 6.40
C ALA A 25 -16.01 -3.16 5.98
N ASP A 26 -16.20 -2.14 6.84
CA ASP A 26 -15.78 -0.76 6.57
C ASP A 26 -14.26 -0.61 6.56
N GLU A 27 -13.58 -1.34 7.45
CA GLU A 27 -12.11 -1.39 7.47
C GLU A 27 -11.59 -2.06 6.20
N ILE A 28 -12.17 -3.20 5.80
CA ILE A 28 -11.79 -3.89 4.56
C ILE A 28 -11.94 -2.94 3.37
N ALA A 29 -13.06 -2.24 3.25
CA ALA A 29 -13.32 -1.30 2.16
C ALA A 29 -12.28 -0.17 2.13
N SER A 30 -11.96 0.40 3.29
CA SER A 30 -10.94 1.46 3.41
C SER A 30 -9.55 0.94 3.02
N CYS A 31 -9.16 -0.22 3.54
CA CYS A 31 -7.86 -0.85 3.27
C CYS A 31 -7.69 -1.22 1.79
N THR A 32 -8.73 -1.79 1.16
CA THR A 32 -8.70 -2.06 -0.28
C THR A 32 -8.69 -0.78 -1.11
N GLY A 33 -9.34 0.29 -0.65
CA GLY A 33 -9.26 1.62 -1.27
C GLY A 33 -7.83 2.17 -1.28
N HIS A 34 -7.12 2.13 -0.15
CA HIS A 34 -5.71 2.54 -0.08
C HIS A 34 -4.82 1.72 -1.02
N TYR A 35 -5.02 0.39 -1.04
CA TYR A 35 -4.27 -0.49 -1.92
C TYR A 35 -4.54 -0.23 -3.42
N ALA A 36 -5.79 0.07 -3.78
CA ALA A 36 -6.14 0.47 -5.13
C ALA A 36 -5.44 1.78 -5.53
N ALA A 37 -5.45 2.78 -4.65
CA ALA A 37 -4.78 4.06 -4.89
C ALA A 37 -3.26 3.89 -5.06
N ILE A 38 -2.61 3.03 -4.26
CA ILE A 38 -1.19 2.70 -4.43
C ILE A 38 -0.94 2.12 -5.82
N LYS A 39 -1.70 1.09 -6.22
CA LYS A 39 -1.53 0.48 -7.55
C LYS A 39 -1.78 1.47 -8.69
N SER A 40 -2.73 2.39 -8.54
CA SER A 40 -2.97 3.47 -9.49
C SER A 40 -1.80 4.44 -9.57
N HIS A 41 -1.13 4.74 -8.45
CA HIS A 41 0.07 5.57 -8.45
C HIS A 41 1.24 4.95 -9.24
N PHE A 42 1.34 3.61 -9.23
CA PHE A 42 2.35 2.87 -9.98
C PHE A 42 1.90 2.44 -11.38
N ALA A 43 0.63 2.62 -11.74
CA ALA A 43 0.12 2.29 -13.06
C ALA A 43 0.55 3.36 -14.08
N ASP A 44 0.79 2.94 -15.31
CA ASP A 44 1.02 3.87 -16.41
C ASP A 44 -0.31 4.53 -16.80
N THR A 45 -0.30 5.83 -17.08
CA THR A 45 -1.53 6.55 -17.47
C THR A 45 -2.08 6.10 -18.82
N ASP A 46 -1.19 5.60 -19.68
CA ASP A 46 -1.51 5.28 -21.06
C ASP A 46 -2.03 3.84 -21.23
N THR A 47 -1.76 2.98 -20.24
CA THR A 47 -2.29 1.61 -20.18
C THR A 47 -2.75 1.31 -18.76
N PRO A 48 -4.06 1.42 -18.47
CA PRO A 48 -4.62 1.14 -17.16
C PRO A 48 -4.66 -0.38 -16.90
N ASP A 49 -3.50 -1.01 -16.92
CA ASP A 49 -3.29 -2.38 -16.49
C ASP A 49 -3.02 -2.39 -14.98
N ARG A 50 -4.05 -2.79 -14.22
CA ARG A 50 -3.97 -2.95 -12.76
C ARG A 50 -2.88 -3.94 -12.35
N MET A 51 -2.56 -4.93 -13.20
CA MET A 51 -1.47 -5.87 -12.95
C MET A 51 -0.10 -5.24 -13.15
N ALA A 52 0.04 -4.31 -14.11
CA ALA A 52 1.27 -3.56 -14.29
C ALA A 52 1.57 -2.67 -13.07
N GLY A 53 0.57 -1.93 -12.56
CA GLY A 53 0.70 -1.12 -11.35
C GLY A 53 1.05 -1.95 -10.11
N TYR A 54 0.45 -3.13 -9.96
CA TYR A 54 0.83 -4.10 -8.93
C TYR A 54 2.31 -4.54 -9.04
N LYS A 55 2.74 -4.98 -10.23
CA LYS A 55 4.12 -5.45 -10.43
C LYS A 55 5.14 -4.35 -10.12
N ARG A 56 4.89 -3.12 -10.60
CA ARG A 56 5.75 -1.96 -10.34
C ARG A 56 5.78 -1.61 -8.85
N PHE A 57 4.64 -1.67 -8.16
CA PHE A 57 4.61 -1.50 -6.71
C PHE A 57 5.46 -2.56 -5.98
N LYS A 58 5.35 -3.85 -6.36
CA LYS A 58 6.15 -4.92 -5.74
C LYS A 58 7.65 -4.75 -5.98
N ILE A 59 8.05 -4.30 -7.17
CA ILE A 59 9.45 -3.96 -7.49
C ILE A 59 9.91 -2.81 -6.58
N TRP A 60 9.12 -1.75 -6.50
CA TRP A 60 9.41 -0.61 -5.63
C TRP A 60 9.55 -1.02 -4.16
N GLU A 61 8.70 -1.93 -3.65
CA GLU A 61 8.84 -2.44 -2.28
C GLU A 61 10.17 -3.16 -2.06
N THR A 62 10.65 -3.91 -3.05
CA THR A 62 11.95 -4.57 -2.99
C THR A 62 13.11 -3.58 -3.00
N GLU A 63 13.04 -2.56 -3.86
CA GLU A 63 14.06 -1.50 -3.97
C GLU A 63 14.11 -0.61 -2.71
N ASN A 64 13.00 -0.51 -1.97
CA ASN A 64 12.85 0.34 -0.79
C ASN A 64 12.63 -0.50 0.49
N ALA A 65 13.23 -1.68 0.56
CA ALA A 65 12.96 -2.66 1.62
C ALA A 65 13.10 -2.11 3.05
N GLU A 66 14.12 -1.28 3.32
CA GLU A 66 14.31 -0.67 4.64
C GLU A 66 13.13 0.23 5.03
N LEU A 67 12.71 1.11 4.12
CA LEU A 67 11.55 1.99 4.33
C LEU A 67 10.28 1.16 4.56
N VAL A 68 10.05 0.14 3.73
CA VAL A 68 8.89 -0.76 3.88
C VAL A 68 8.88 -1.42 5.26
N VAL A 69 10.04 -1.87 5.76
CA VAL A 69 10.16 -2.43 7.12
C VAL A 69 9.80 -1.40 8.18
N GLN A 70 10.23 -0.14 8.05
CA GLN A 70 9.88 0.92 9.02
C GLN A 70 8.38 1.22 9.00
N LEU A 71 7.79 1.35 7.82
CA LEU A 71 6.35 1.61 7.64
C LEU A 71 5.50 0.47 8.21
N ARG A 72 5.89 -0.79 7.96
CA ARG A 72 5.23 -1.96 8.55
C ARG A 72 5.39 -2.06 10.07
N LYS A 73 6.44 -1.48 10.65
CA LYS A 73 6.57 -1.36 12.11
C LYS A 73 5.74 -0.20 12.70
N GLY A 74 4.99 0.53 11.87
CA GLY A 74 4.22 1.70 12.30
C GLY A 74 5.12 2.89 12.68
N ARG A 75 6.40 2.89 12.31
CA ARG A 75 7.27 4.04 12.53
C ARG A 75 6.93 5.11 11.50
N ARG A 76 6.49 6.27 11.98
CA ARG A 76 6.31 7.45 11.14
C ARG A 76 7.69 8.00 10.78
N LEU A 77 7.87 8.37 9.51
CA LEU A 77 8.98 9.21 9.06
C LEU A 77 8.86 10.60 9.69
#